data_AF-A0AAP8GEA3-F1
#
_entry.id   AF-A0AAP8GEA3-F1
#
_cell.length_a   1.000
_cell.length_b   1.000
_cell.length_c   1.000
_cell.angle_alpha   90.00
_cell.angle_beta   90.00
_cell.angle_gamma   90.00
#
_symmetry.space_group_name_H-M   'P 1'
#
loop_
_entity.id
_entity.type
_entity.pdbx_description
1 polymer ?
#
loop_
_entity_poly.entity_id
_entity_poly.type
_entity_poly.pdbx_seq_one_letter_code
_entity_poly.pdbx_strand_id
1 'polypeptide(L)'
;LVTIVVQGFFKGFLSLIPVLVGIIVGYVVAIFMGIVKFDAIMSAKWIDFPHIYLPFKDYVPSFHLGLVLVMIPIVFVTVSEHIGHQMVLNKIVGRNFFEKPGLDKSIIGDGVSTMFASIIGGPPSTTYGENIGVLAITRIYSIYVIGGAAVIAIVLAFIGKF
;
A
#
# COMPACT_ATOMS: atom_id res chain seq x y z
N LEU A 1 -6.82 6.78 -19.69
CA LEU A 1 -7.76 7.78 -20.25
C LEU A 1 -8.84 8.16 -19.25
N VAL A 2 -9.65 7.23 -18.75
CA VAL A 2 -10.71 7.52 -17.76
C VAL A 2 -10.17 8.24 -16.52
N THR A 3 -9.08 7.77 -15.93
CA THR A 3 -8.42 8.43 -14.77
C THR A 3 -8.08 9.91 -15.06
N ILE A 4 -7.54 10.20 -16.23
CA ILE A 4 -7.16 11.57 -16.64
C ILE A 4 -8.42 12.44 -16.79
N VAL A 5 -9.48 11.91 -17.41
CA VAL A 5 -10.75 12.62 -17.58
C VAL A 5 -11.41 12.90 -16.22
N VAL A 6 -11.43 11.91 -15.33
CA VAL A 6 -12.00 12.07 -13.98
C VAL A 6 -11.22 13.11 -13.18
N GLN A 7 -9.90 13.06 -13.21
CA GLN A 7 -9.06 14.03 -12.50
C GLN A 7 -9.17 15.45 -13.08
N GLY A 8 -9.30 15.59 -14.40
CA GLY A 8 -9.34 16.89 -15.08
C GLY A 8 -10.70 17.59 -15.07
N PHE A 9 -11.80 16.84 -15.16
CA PHE A 9 -13.14 17.42 -15.39
C PHE A 9 -14.12 17.28 -14.23
N PHE A 10 -13.90 16.34 -13.29
CA PHE A 10 -14.80 16.13 -12.16
C PHE A 10 -14.31 16.89 -10.93
N LYS A 11 -15.25 17.23 -10.02
CA LYS A 11 -14.98 17.94 -8.77
C LYS A 11 -15.51 17.16 -7.56
N GLY A 12 -15.03 17.50 -6.37
CA GLY A 12 -15.49 16.91 -5.12
C GLY A 12 -14.91 15.52 -4.89
N PHE A 13 -15.73 14.56 -4.46
CA PHE A 13 -15.26 13.22 -4.10
C PHE A 13 -14.64 12.45 -5.27
N LEU A 14 -15.20 12.57 -6.48
CA LEU A 14 -14.72 11.82 -7.65
C LEU A 14 -13.30 12.23 -8.09
N SER A 15 -12.90 13.49 -7.89
CA SER A 15 -11.53 13.93 -8.15
C SER A 15 -10.51 13.40 -7.13
N LEU A 16 -10.96 12.83 -6.00
CA LEU A 16 -10.09 12.24 -4.97
C LEU A 16 -9.69 10.80 -5.30
N ILE A 17 -10.49 10.09 -6.09
CA ILE A 17 -10.32 8.67 -6.39
C ILE A 17 -10.27 8.34 -7.90
N PRO A 18 -9.57 9.13 -8.74
CA PRO A 18 -9.61 8.97 -10.20
C PRO A 18 -9.04 7.64 -10.67
N VAL A 19 -8.06 7.08 -9.95
CA VAL A 19 -7.47 5.76 -10.26
C VAL A 19 -8.51 4.66 -10.03
N LEU A 20 -9.22 4.69 -8.90
CA LEU A 20 -10.27 3.72 -8.58
C LEU A 20 -11.40 3.74 -9.63
N VAL A 21 -11.85 4.93 -10.02
CA VAL A 21 -12.86 5.07 -11.09
C VAL A 21 -12.34 4.52 -12.41
N GLY A 22 -11.06 4.78 -12.73
CA GLY A 22 -10.41 4.23 -13.91
C GLY A 22 -10.38 2.69 -13.92
N ILE A 23 -10.03 2.07 -12.79
CA ILE A 23 -10.01 0.61 -12.62
C ILE A 23 -11.43 0.04 -12.77
N ILE A 24 -12.43 0.62 -12.11
CA ILE A 24 -13.83 0.14 -12.18
C ILE A 24 -14.35 0.20 -13.62
N VAL A 25 -14.20 1.36 -14.29
CA VAL A 25 -14.68 1.53 -15.67
C VAL A 25 -13.91 0.61 -16.62
N GLY A 26 -12.59 0.49 -16.45
CA GLY A 26 -11.77 -0.43 -17.24
C GLY A 26 -12.20 -1.88 -17.08
N TYR A 27 -12.50 -2.30 -15.85
CA TYR A 27 -12.99 -3.64 -15.55
C TYR A 27 -14.37 -3.90 -16.17
N VAL A 28 -15.30 -2.95 -16.07
CA VAL A 28 -16.63 -3.04 -16.72
C VAL A 28 -16.52 -3.18 -18.24
N VAL A 29 -15.66 -2.38 -18.88
CA VAL A 29 -15.41 -2.51 -20.32
C VAL A 29 -14.81 -3.88 -20.67
N ALA A 30 -13.87 -4.36 -19.86
CA ALA A 30 -13.26 -5.69 -20.04
C ALA A 30 -14.31 -6.82 -19.97
N ILE A 31 -15.34 -6.69 -19.12
CA ILE A 31 -16.47 -7.64 -19.06
C ILE A 31 -17.22 -7.63 -20.39
N PHE A 32 -17.60 -6.46 -20.92
CA PHE A 32 -18.32 -6.36 -22.19
C PHE A 32 -17.48 -6.83 -23.39
N MET A 33 -16.16 -6.75 -23.29
CA MET A 33 -15.23 -7.30 -24.29
C MET A 33 -15.02 -8.81 -24.16
N GLY A 34 -15.57 -9.47 -23.14
CA GLY A 34 -15.45 -10.92 -22.94
C GLY A 34 -14.06 -11.41 -22.56
N ILE A 35 -13.17 -10.50 -22.11
CA ILE A 35 -11.79 -10.85 -21.73
C ILE A 35 -11.64 -11.22 -20.25
N VAL A 36 -12.67 -10.96 -19.43
CA VAL A 36 -12.69 -11.31 -18.01
C VAL A 36 -13.11 -12.77 -17.83
N LYS A 37 -12.26 -13.57 -17.19
CA LYS A 37 -12.56 -14.96 -16.83
C LYS A 37 -13.03 -15.06 -15.40
N PHE A 38 -14.27 -15.51 -15.19
CA PHE A 38 -14.88 -15.61 -13.87
C PHE A 38 -14.62 -16.96 -13.16
N ASP A 39 -14.05 -17.94 -13.85
CA ASP A 39 -13.82 -19.30 -13.32
C ASP A 39 -13.03 -19.29 -12.00
N ALA A 40 -11.96 -18.49 -11.94
CA ALA A 40 -11.14 -18.34 -10.74
C ALA A 40 -11.95 -17.83 -9.55
N ILE A 41 -12.77 -16.80 -9.74
CA ILE A 41 -13.64 -16.21 -8.70
C ILE A 41 -14.72 -17.20 -8.26
N MET A 42 -15.31 -17.94 -9.20
CA MET A 42 -16.34 -18.94 -8.89
C MET A 42 -15.78 -20.10 -8.06
N SER A 43 -14.60 -20.59 -8.44
CA SER A 43 -13.92 -21.69 -7.76
C SER A 43 -13.30 -21.32 -6.41
N ALA A 44 -13.06 -20.03 -6.16
CA ALA A 44 -12.48 -19.56 -4.91
C ALA A 44 -13.43 -19.70 -3.71
N LYS A 45 -12.85 -20.04 -2.55
CA LYS A 45 -13.57 -20.12 -1.28
C LYS A 45 -13.96 -18.72 -0.81
N TRP A 46 -15.07 -18.64 -0.07
CA TRP A 46 -15.50 -17.38 0.54
C TRP A 46 -14.56 -16.91 1.65
N ILE A 47 -14.06 -17.86 2.46
CA ILE A 47 -13.02 -17.61 3.45
C ILE A 47 -11.79 -18.38 2.97
N ASP A 48 -10.70 -17.65 2.77
CA ASP A 48 -9.40 -18.22 2.42
C ASP A 48 -8.31 -17.61 3.31
N PHE A 49 -7.32 -18.40 3.68
CA PHE A 49 -6.23 -17.90 4.51
C PHE A 49 -5.11 -17.38 3.62
N PRO A 50 -4.57 -16.17 3.88
CA PRO A 50 -3.45 -15.64 3.12
C PRO A 50 -2.29 -16.63 3.10
N HIS A 51 -1.65 -16.77 1.94
CA HIS A 51 -0.43 -17.56 1.81
C HIS A 51 0.70 -16.87 2.58
N ILE A 52 1.04 -17.41 3.74
CA ILE A 52 2.14 -16.95 4.60
C ILE A 52 3.26 -17.98 4.48
N TYR A 53 4.46 -17.51 4.12
CA TYR A 53 5.67 -18.32 4.08
C TYR A 53 6.44 -18.10 5.37
N LEU A 54 6.69 -19.16 6.13
CA LEU A 54 7.39 -19.08 7.41
C LEU A 54 8.80 -19.67 7.30
N PRO A 55 9.80 -19.04 7.93
CA PRO A 55 11.14 -19.58 8.01
C PRO A 55 11.13 -20.92 8.75
N PHE A 56 11.96 -21.85 8.30
CA PHE A 56 12.10 -23.22 8.81
C PHE A 56 10.88 -24.14 8.58
N LYS A 57 9.77 -23.63 8.06
CA LYS A 57 8.62 -24.42 7.62
C LYS A 57 8.54 -24.50 6.11
N ASP A 58 8.52 -23.34 5.44
CA ASP A 58 8.30 -23.23 4.00
C ASP A 58 9.60 -22.95 3.23
N TYR A 59 10.62 -22.43 3.91
CA TYR A 59 11.95 -22.22 3.36
C TYR A 59 13.03 -22.28 4.45
N VAL A 60 14.28 -22.55 4.06
CA VAL A 60 15.44 -22.49 4.96
C VAL A 60 16.12 -21.13 4.78
N PRO A 61 16.23 -20.29 5.82
CA PRO A 61 16.95 -19.03 5.73
C PRO A 61 18.41 -19.26 5.32
N SER A 62 18.85 -18.60 4.26
CA SER A 62 20.24 -18.60 3.81
C SER A 62 20.79 -17.18 3.76
N PHE A 63 22.08 -17.03 4.04
CA PHE A 63 22.76 -15.74 3.98
C PHE A 63 23.60 -15.65 2.70
N HIS A 64 23.26 -14.69 1.85
CA HIS A 64 23.98 -14.43 0.61
C HIS A 64 24.43 -12.96 0.56
N LEU A 65 25.74 -12.74 0.74
CA LEU A 65 26.31 -11.39 0.76
C LEU A 65 26.01 -10.61 -0.53
N GLY A 66 25.98 -11.28 -1.69
CA GLY A 66 25.61 -10.66 -2.96
C GLY A 66 24.20 -10.07 -2.97
N LEU A 67 23.22 -10.78 -2.39
CA LEU A 67 21.84 -10.28 -2.29
C LEU A 67 21.76 -9.09 -1.33
N VAL A 68 22.52 -9.13 -0.23
CA VAL A 68 22.61 -7.98 0.71
C VAL A 68 23.11 -6.74 -0.03
N LEU A 69 24.16 -6.87 -0.83
CA LEU A 69 24.73 -5.75 -1.59
C LEU A 69 23.73 -5.18 -2.62
N VAL A 70 22.93 -6.03 -3.28
CA VAL A 70 21.87 -5.60 -4.21
C VAL A 70 20.74 -4.87 -3.49
N MET A 71 20.46 -5.23 -2.23
CA MET A 71 19.43 -4.57 -1.43
C MET A 71 19.86 -3.18 -0.92
N ILE A 72 21.16 -2.89 -0.80
CA ILE A 72 21.65 -1.61 -0.27
C ILE A 72 21.08 -0.40 -1.04
N PRO A 73 21.19 -0.32 -2.39
CA PRO A 73 20.59 0.77 -3.16
C PRO A 73 19.08 0.91 -2.95
N ILE A 74 18.36 -0.21 -2.83
CA ILE A 74 16.90 -0.22 -2.64
C ILE A 74 16.55 0.44 -1.31
N VAL A 75 17.29 0.10 -0.24
CA VAL A 75 17.11 0.71 1.09
C VAL A 75 17.35 2.22 1.04
N PHE A 76 18.35 2.70 0.29
CA PHE A 76 18.56 4.14 0.15
C PHE A 76 17.39 4.84 -0.55
N VAL A 77 16.81 4.22 -1.58
CA VAL A 77 15.64 4.75 -2.27
C VAL A 77 14.45 4.82 -1.33
N THR A 78 14.13 3.75 -0.61
CA THR A 78 12.96 3.71 0.28
C THR A 78 13.10 4.64 1.48
N VAL A 79 14.30 4.77 2.05
CA VAL A 79 14.55 5.75 3.13
C VAL A 79 14.41 7.18 2.62
N SER A 80 14.92 7.48 1.42
CA SER A 80 14.75 8.79 0.79
C SER A 80 13.27 9.09 0.50
N GLU A 81 12.53 8.11 0.00
CA GLU A 81 11.08 8.20 -0.23
C GLU A 81 10.32 8.49 1.06
N HIS A 82 10.61 7.73 2.13
CA HIS A 82 9.99 7.90 3.44
C HIS A 82 10.24 9.30 4.04
N ILE A 83 11.47 9.81 3.95
CA ILE A 83 11.80 11.18 4.38
C ILE A 83 11.04 12.21 3.54
N GLY A 84 10.93 12.00 2.23
CA GLY A 84 10.14 12.84 1.32
C GLY A 84 8.66 12.88 1.72
N HIS A 85 8.07 11.72 1.97
CA HIS A 85 6.69 11.59 2.46
C HIS A 85 6.47 12.31 3.80
N GLN A 86 7.38 12.14 4.76
CA GLN A 86 7.36 12.87 6.02
C GLN A 86 7.45 14.39 5.83
N MET A 87 8.30 14.87 4.91
CA MET A 87 8.42 16.30 4.63
C MET A 87 7.12 16.89 4.07
N VAL A 88 6.46 16.18 3.14
CA VAL A 88 5.16 16.59 2.59
C VAL A 88 4.10 16.56 3.69
N LEU A 89 4.08 15.51 4.52
CA LEU A 89 3.16 15.37 5.64
C LEU A 89 3.31 16.52 6.65
N ASN A 90 4.53 16.89 7.00
CA ASN A 90 4.82 18.04 7.88
C ASN A 90 4.21 19.34 7.32
N LYS A 91 4.36 19.57 6.00
CA LYS A 91 3.84 20.77 5.33
C LYS A 91 2.31 20.81 5.30
N ILE A 92 1.64 19.69 5.04
CA ILE A 92 0.17 19.66 4.95
C ILE A 92 -0.52 19.70 6.32
N VAL A 93 0.07 19.05 7.34
CA VAL A 93 -0.49 19.01 8.70
C VAL A 93 -0.09 20.27 9.50
N GLY A 94 1.01 20.93 9.14
CA GLY A 94 1.54 22.09 9.87
C GLY A 94 2.20 21.71 11.19
N ARG A 95 2.74 20.49 11.30
CA ARG A 95 3.40 19.96 12.49
C ARG A 95 4.76 19.36 12.12
N ASN A 96 5.75 19.52 12.99
CA ASN A 96 7.07 18.92 12.80
C ASN A 96 7.14 17.49 13.36
N PHE A 97 6.87 16.49 12.52
CA PHE A 97 6.98 15.09 12.88
C PHE A 97 8.42 14.59 12.99
N PHE A 98 9.40 15.32 12.43
CA PHE A 98 10.82 15.00 12.61
C PHE A 98 11.26 15.18 14.07
N GLU A 99 10.65 16.12 14.79
CA GLU A 99 10.94 16.38 16.20
C GLU A 99 9.99 15.59 17.12
N LYS A 100 8.68 15.60 16.85
CA LYS A 100 7.67 14.85 17.63
C LYS A 100 6.64 14.22 16.70
N PRO A 101 6.59 12.88 16.58
CA PRO A 101 7.15 11.89 17.50
C PRO A 101 8.66 11.59 17.33
N GLY A 102 9.28 12.03 16.22
CA GLY A 102 10.67 11.74 15.88
C GLY A 102 10.78 11.03 14.53
N LEU A 103 11.69 11.49 13.66
CA LEU A 103 11.97 10.82 12.38
C LEU A 103 12.51 9.40 12.59
N ASP A 104 13.36 9.24 13.60
CA ASP A 104 13.92 7.97 14.07
C ASP A 104 12.83 6.93 14.33
N LYS A 105 11.78 7.29 15.08
CA LYS A 105 10.69 6.37 15.41
C LYS A 105 9.90 5.97 14.18
N SER A 106 9.72 6.90 13.23
CA SER A 106 9.00 6.60 12.01
C SER A 106 9.79 5.69 11.07
N ILE A 107 11.11 5.90 10.95
CA ILE A 107 11.99 5.04 10.13
C ILE A 107 12.11 3.65 10.77
N ILE A 108 12.23 3.57 12.11
CA ILE A 108 12.21 2.28 12.82
C ILE A 108 10.89 1.55 12.59
N GLY A 109 9.75 2.26 12.64
CA GLY A 109 8.45 1.67 12.34
C GLY A 109 8.38 1.07 10.93
N ASP A 110 8.91 1.77 9.93
CA ASP A 110 8.99 1.30 8.55
C ASP A 110 9.88 0.05 8.40
N GLY A 111 11.05 0.08 9.03
CA GLY A 111 11.99 -1.05 9.08
C GLY A 111 11.38 -2.27 9.75
N VAL A 112 10.74 -2.11 10.91
CA VAL A 112 10.08 -3.22 11.64
C VAL A 112 8.93 -3.80 10.81
N SER A 113 8.13 -2.96 10.16
CA SER A 113 7.06 -3.40 9.24
C SER A 113 7.63 -4.24 8.10
N THR A 114 8.69 -3.74 7.46
CA THR A 114 9.38 -4.45 6.36
C THR A 114 10.00 -5.77 6.81
N MET A 115 10.62 -5.81 7.99
CA MET A 115 11.17 -7.04 8.56
C MET A 115 10.06 -8.06 8.81
N PHE A 116 8.95 -7.64 9.42
CA PHE A 116 7.81 -8.51 9.69
C PHE A 116 7.20 -9.05 8.39
N ALA A 117 6.95 -8.18 7.40
CA ALA A 117 6.44 -8.56 6.10
C ALA A 117 7.38 -9.57 5.41
N SER A 118 8.69 -9.30 5.40
CA SER A 118 9.68 -10.17 4.77
C SER A 118 9.77 -11.54 5.44
N ILE A 119 9.61 -11.62 6.77
CA ILE A 119 9.61 -12.90 7.52
C ILE A 119 8.44 -13.78 7.12
N ILE A 120 7.27 -13.21 6.85
CA ILE A 120 6.07 -13.96 6.45
C ILE A 120 5.95 -14.16 4.94
N GLY A 121 7.00 -13.84 4.17
CA GLY A 121 7.05 -13.94 2.71
C GLY A 121 6.38 -12.80 1.95
N GLY A 122 6.01 -11.72 2.63
CA GLY A 122 5.50 -10.49 2.04
C GLY A 122 6.62 -9.59 1.49
N PRO A 123 6.29 -8.68 0.57
CA PRO A 123 7.25 -7.72 0.03
C PRO A 123 7.64 -6.65 1.07
N PRO A 124 8.78 -5.96 0.88
CA PRO A 124 9.11 -4.77 1.66
C PRO A 124 8.00 -3.73 1.58
N SER A 125 7.69 -3.09 2.71
CA SER A 125 6.65 -2.07 2.81
C SER A 125 7.27 -0.68 2.95
N THR A 126 6.60 0.35 2.42
CA THR A 126 6.93 1.74 2.76
C THR A 126 5.67 2.60 2.84
N THR A 127 5.84 3.89 3.15
CA THR A 127 4.75 4.86 3.21
C THR A 127 4.20 5.17 1.81
N TYR A 128 2.89 5.39 1.69
CA TYR A 128 2.23 5.65 0.40
C TYR A 128 1.98 7.14 0.17
N GLY A 129 2.58 7.69 -0.87
CA GLY A 129 2.41 9.08 -1.28
C GLY A 129 0.99 9.41 -1.74
N GLU A 130 0.29 8.44 -2.34
CA GLU A 130 -1.10 8.57 -2.76
C GLU A 130 -2.02 8.86 -1.57
N ASN A 131 -1.78 8.18 -0.44
CA ASN A 131 -2.54 8.41 0.78
C ASN A 131 -2.30 9.84 1.30
N ILE A 132 -1.05 10.32 1.29
CA ILE A 132 -0.71 11.69 1.67
C ILE A 132 -1.45 12.72 0.79
N GLY A 133 -1.60 12.44 -0.51
CA GLY A 133 -2.42 13.23 -1.41
C GLY A 133 -3.89 13.31 -0.97
N VAL A 134 -4.48 12.18 -0.59
CA VAL A 134 -5.85 12.15 -0.04
C VAL A 134 -5.96 12.95 1.25
N LEU A 135 -4.99 12.83 2.15
CA LEU A 135 -4.92 13.62 3.40
C LEU A 135 -4.84 15.13 3.12
N ALA A 136 -4.04 15.54 2.13
CA ALA A 136 -3.88 16.95 1.76
C ALA A 136 -5.19 17.57 1.25
N ILE A 137 -6.01 16.81 0.51
CA ILE A 137 -7.26 17.31 -0.06
C ILE A 137 -8.41 17.21 0.95
N THR A 138 -8.53 16.09 1.66
CA THR A 138 -9.62 15.85 2.62
C THR A 138 -9.44 16.61 3.94
N ARG A 139 -8.19 16.95 4.29
CA ARG A 139 -7.78 17.52 5.59
C ARG A 139 -8.18 16.65 6.79
N ILE A 140 -8.34 15.34 6.57
CA ILE A 140 -8.63 14.38 7.63
C ILE A 140 -7.32 13.69 8.03
N TYR A 141 -6.70 14.14 9.13
CA TYR A 141 -5.42 13.62 9.64
C TYR A 141 -5.57 12.60 10.78
N SER A 142 -6.73 11.95 10.87
CA SER A 142 -7.04 10.99 11.94
C SER A 142 -6.34 9.65 11.72
N ILE A 143 -5.54 9.23 12.70
CA ILE A 143 -4.89 7.91 12.70
C ILE A 143 -5.91 6.75 12.69
N TYR A 144 -7.13 6.98 13.20
CA TYR A 144 -8.18 5.97 13.22
C TYR A 144 -8.74 5.67 11.83
N VAL A 145 -8.70 6.63 10.91
CA VAL A 145 -9.11 6.40 9.52
C VAL A 145 -8.12 5.46 8.82
N ILE A 146 -6.82 5.69 9.05
CA ILE A 146 -5.75 4.83 8.53
C ILE A 146 -5.84 3.43 9.18
N GLY A 147 -6.05 3.36 10.49
CA GLY A 147 -6.25 2.09 11.20
C GLY A 147 -7.47 1.32 10.71
N GLY A 148 -8.59 2.00 10.45
CA GLY A 148 -9.79 1.39 9.86
C GLY A 148 -9.53 0.83 8.46
N ALA A 149 -8.80 1.57 7.62
CA ALA A 149 -8.39 1.08 6.30
C ALA A 149 -7.50 -0.17 6.41
N ALA A 150 -6.57 -0.21 7.37
CA ALA A 150 -5.74 -1.39 7.62
C ALA A 150 -6.58 -2.61 8.05
N VAL A 151 -7.56 -2.42 8.94
CA VAL A 151 -8.47 -3.51 9.35
C VAL A 151 -9.28 -4.02 8.16
N ILE A 152 -9.81 -3.12 7.33
CA ILE A 152 -10.54 -3.50 6.11
C ILE A 152 -9.62 -4.31 5.19
N ALA A 153 -8.38 -3.87 4.95
CA ALA A 153 -7.42 -4.59 4.13
C ALA A 153 -7.11 -5.98 4.69
N ILE A 154 -6.94 -6.11 6.01
CA ILE A 154 -6.72 -7.40 6.67
C ILE A 154 -7.93 -8.31 6.45
N VAL A 155 -9.16 -7.82 6.68
CA VAL A 155 -10.38 -8.63 6.48
C VAL A 155 -10.53 -9.07 5.03
N LEU A 156 -10.28 -8.17 4.07
CA LEU A 156 -10.32 -8.49 2.64
C LEU A 156 -9.30 -9.56 2.26
N ALA A 157 -8.13 -9.60 2.90
CA ALA A 157 -7.14 -10.65 2.67
C ALA A 157 -7.64 -12.06 3.04
N PHE A 158 -8.69 -12.17 3.87
CA PHE A 158 -9.32 -13.46 4.19
C PHE A 158 -10.51 -13.82 3.29
N ILE A 159 -10.89 -12.94 2.35
CA ILE A 159 -12.01 -13.18 1.44
C ILE A 159 -11.44 -13.69 0.12
N GLY A 160 -11.42 -15.00 -0.11
CA GLY A 160 -10.81 -15.59 -1.31
C GLY A 160 -11.47 -15.20 -2.64
N LYS A 161 -12.67 -14.60 -2.59
CA LYS A 161 -13.36 -14.05 -3.78
C LYS A 161 -12.98 -12.60 -4.10
N PHE A 162 -12.25 -11.93 -3.21
CA PHE A 162 -11.71 -10.60 -3.42
C PHE A 162 -10.37 -10.70 -4.13
#